data_AF-A0A7S2V917-F1
#
_entry.id   AF-A0A7S2V917-F1
#
_cell.length_a   1.000
_cell.length_b   1.000
_cell.length_c   1.000
_cell.angle_alpha   90.00
_cell.angle_beta   90.00
_cell.angle_gamma   90.00
#
_symmetry.space_group_name_H-M   'P 1'
#
loop_
_entity.id
_entity.type
_entity.pdbx_description
1 polymer ?
#
loop_
_entity_poly.entity_id
_entity_poly.type
_entity_poly.pdbx_seq_one_letter_code
_entity_poly.pdbx_strand_id
1 'polypeptide(L)'
;VAASFFVKLSAFMIIQTFFVSAISGSVIQAINAILADWSQIIDLLANALPAQGTYFMQILLVSTTTSAGMELLRPIPIASAALRTYIGPNLTEKERNKSYMGLRPLCDPKEFEHADYTSQLVLYFMCLFVFAVISPILPVITAFCFAFMGAMFRQQFIHIYPKFPDSGGKLWANFIQIMLSCMFIAQVTIFGLLGLKKGVKQLPLYIPLMCITVLFNLYIRQNHFRVARYLPTRECLKADLARDFSTIFERGAYVQPQLKADKEVQPDSCPSTQGNMTDEEQFILH
;
A
#
# COMPACT_ATOMS: atom_id res chain seq x y z
N VAL A 1 12.45 7.25 3.56
CA VAL A 1 12.01 6.53 4.78
C VAL A 1 10.76 5.69 4.52
N ALA A 2 9.65 6.28 4.06
CA ALA A 2 8.39 5.55 3.78
C ALA A 2 8.55 4.30 2.88
N ALA A 3 9.36 4.39 1.82
CA ALA A 3 9.62 3.25 0.93
C ALA A 3 10.33 2.06 1.61
N SER A 4 11.23 2.31 2.57
CA SER A 4 11.90 1.25 3.33
C SER A 4 10.98 0.66 4.39
N PHE A 5 10.17 1.52 5.03
CA PHE A 5 9.14 1.09 5.98
C PHE A 5 8.13 0.15 5.32
N PHE A 6 7.65 0.49 4.12
CA PHE A 6 6.79 -0.36 3.30
C PHE A 6 7.38 -1.76 3.04
N VAL A 7 8.66 -1.87 2.64
CA VAL A 7 9.30 -3.16 2.38
C VAL A 7 9.35 -4.02 3.65
N LYS A 8 9.68 -3.41 4.80
CA LYS A 8 9.72 -4.11 6.10
C LYS A 8 8.33 -4.59 6.53
N LEU A 9 7.34 -3.72 6.44
CA LEU A 9 5.94 -4.06 6.77
C LEU A 9 5.40 -5.16 5.85
N SER A 10 5.69 -5.09 4.55
CA SER A 10 5.26 -6.11 3.59
C SER A 10 5.88 -7.47 3.92
N ALA A 11 7.18 -7.51 4.23
CA ALA A 11 7.84 -8.74 4.67
C ALA A 11 7.22 -9.28 5.97
N PHE A 12 6.90 -8.39 6.91
CA PHE A 12 6.19 -8.76 8.14
C PHE A 12 4.80 -9.33 7.86
N MET A 13 3.99 -8.72 6.99
CA MET A 13 2.67 -9.22 6.63
C MET A 13 2.74 -10.61 5.97
N ILE A 14 3.74 -10.85 5.13
CA ILE A 14 3.95 -12.16 4.49
C ILE A 14 4.30 -13.23 5.53
N ILE A 15 5.29 -12.96 6.38
CA ILE A 15 5.78 -13.96 7.34
C ILE A 15 4.75 -14.15 8.46
N GLN A 16 4.38 -13.06 9.14
CA GLN A 16 3.51 -13.12 10.31
C GLN A 16 2.06 -13.38 9.91
N THR A 17 1.48 -12.58 9.02
CA THR A 17 0.04 -12.66 8.82
C THR A 17 -0.35 -13.80 7.88
N PHE A 18 0.48 -14.14 6.88
CA PHE A 18 0.20 -15.26 5.99
C PHE A 18 0.77 -16.59 6.51
N PHE A 19 2.10 -16.74 6.66
CA PHE A 19 2.70 -18.03 7.03
C PHE A 19 2.35 -18.47 8.46
N VAL A 20 2.48 -17.60 9.45
CA VAL A 20 2.15 -17.98 10.84
C VAL A 20 0.66 -18.29 10.98
N SER A 21 -0.24 -17.51 10.37
CA SER A 21 -1.68 -17.83 10.41
C SER A 21 -2.03 -19.11 9.65
N ALA A 22 -1.35 -19.39 8.53
CA ALA A 22 -1.54 -20.63 7.78
C ALA A 22 -1.12 -21.86 8.60
N ILE A 23 0.00 -21.77 9.32
CA ILE A 23 0.50 -22.85 10.18
C ILE A 23 -0.35 -22.95 11.46
N SER A 24 -0.70 -21.82 12.08
CA SER A 24 -1.41 -21.75 13.37
C SER A 24 -2.74 -22.49 13.36
N GLY A 25 -3.50 -22.45 12.25
CA GLY A 25 -4.75 -23.21 12.13
C GLY A 25 -4.53 -24.72 12.21
N SER A 26 -3.33 -25.19 11.85
CA SER A 26 -2.93 -26.60 11.87
C SER A 26 -2.16 -27.00 13.13
N VAL A 27 -1.59 -26.07 13.89
CA VAL A 27 -0.69 -26.38 15.03
C VAL A 27 -1.35 -27.29 16.06
N ILE A 28 -2.59 -27.01 16.45
CA ILE A 28 -3.29 -27.80 17.48
C ILE A 28 -3.51 -29.25 17.02
N GLN A 29 -3.82 -29.43 15.73
CA GLN A 29 -4.00 -30.76 15.14
C GLN A 29 -2.65 -31.46 14.89
N ALA A 30 -1.63 -30.69 14.51
CA ALA A 30 -0.27 -31.18 14.29
C ALA A 30 0.39 -31.66 15.59
N ILE A 31 0.20 -30.98 16.73
CA ILE A 31 0.73 -31.41 18.03
C ILE A 31 0.20 -32.79 18.42
N ASN A 32 -1.10 -33.02 18.23
CA ASN A 32 -1.72 -34.32 18.51
C ASN A 32 -1.22 -35.42 17.55
N ALA A 33 -0.91 -35.07 16.29
CA ALA A 33 -0.37 -36.01 15.30
C ALA A 33 1.13 -36.32 15.50
N ILE A 34 1.94 -35.34 15.95
CA ILE A 34 3.36 -35.51 16.28
C ILE A 34 3.56 -36.53 17.41
N LEU A 35 2.63 -36.58 18.36
CA LEU A 35 2.61 -37.58 19.43
C LEU A 35 2.34 -39.00 18.94
N ALA A 36 1.77 -39.17 17.74
CA ALA A 36 1.40 -40.45 17.18
C ALA A 36 2.39 -40.95 16.12
N ASP A 37 2.71 -40.17 15.07
CA ASP A 37 3.62 -40.56 13.99
C ASP A 37 4.13 -39.35 13.17
N TRP A 38 5.42 -39.34 12.79
CA TRP A 38 6.03 -38.25 12.01
C TRP A 38 5.57 -38.17 10.55
N SER A 39 5.13 -39.28 9.95
CA SER A 39 4.67 -39.30 8.55
C SER A 39 3.32 -38.61 8.35
N GLN A 40 2.46 -38.63 9.37
CA GLN A 40 1.11 -38.06 9.30
C GLN A 40 1.11 -36.53 9.34
N ILE A 41 2.19 -35.91 9.81
CA ILE A 41 2.36 -34.45 9.85
C ILE A 41 2.34 -33.86 8.44
N ILE A 42 2.96 -34.57 7.49
CA ILE A 42 3.08 -34.14 6.10
C ILE A 42 1.67 -34.14 5.45
N ASP A 43 0.91 -35.21 5.62
CA ASP A 43 -0.46 -35.30 5.09
C ASP A 43 -1.41 -34.30 5.77
N LEU A 44 -1.21 -34.02 7.06
CA LEU A 44 -1.98 -33.03 7.80
C LEU A 44 -1.73 -31.61 7.28
N LEU A 45 -0.47 -31.24 7.02
CA LEU A 45 -0.11 -29.94 6.46
C LEU A 45 -0.67 -29.74 5.04
N ALA A 46 -0.68 -30.79 4.22
CA ALA A 46 -1.23 -30.76 2.87
C ALA A 46 -2.74 -30.51 2.83
N ASN A 47 -3.47 -30.98 3.86
CA ASN A 47 -4.91 -30.80 3.97
C ASN A 47 -5.29 -29.51 4.71
N ALA A 48 -4.42 -29.02 5.59
CA ALA A 48 -4.72 -27.84 6.38
C ALA A 48 -4.60 -26.52 5.60
N LEU A 49 -3.68 -26.43 4.62
CA LEU A 49 -3.56 -25.24 3.77
C LEU A 49 -4.87 -24.93 3.00
N PRO A 50 -5.50 -25.89 2.29
CA PRO A 50 -6.82 -25.68 1.69
C PRO A 50 -7.92 -25.40 2.71
N ALA A 51 -7.91 -26.06 3.87
CA ALA A 51 -8.90 -25.83 4.93
C ALA A 51 -8.83 -24.37 5.47
N GLN A 52 -7.63 -23.78 5.50
CA GLN A 52 -7.44 -22.39 5.91
C GLN A 52 -7.92 -21.38 4.84
N GLY A 53 -8.25 -21.81 3.62
CA GLY A 53 -8.76 -20.92 2.57
C GLY A 53 -10.00 -20.15 2.99
N THR A 54 -10.92 -20.78 3.75
CA THR A 54 -12.13 -20.12 4.26
C THR A 54 -11.82 -19.01 5.26
N TYR A 55 -10.84 -19.23 6.14
CA TYR A 55 -10.37 -18.22 7.07
C TYR A 55 -9.80 -16.99 6.32
N PHE A 56 -8.97 -17.22 5.30
CA PHE A 56 -8.43 -16.13 4.49
C PHE A 56 -9.52 -15.40 3.69
N MET A 57 -10.55 -16.10 3.18
CA MET A 57 -11.70 -15.44 2.56
C MET A 57 -12.42 -14.51 3.53
N GLN A 58 -12.68 -14.98 4.75
CA GLN A 58 -13.35 -14.18 5.78
C GLN A 58 -12.52 -12.97 6.19
N ILE A 59 -11.22 -13.13 6.43
CA ILE A 59 -10.38 -12.00 6.84
C ILE A 59 -10.28 -10.95 5.74
N LEU A 60 -10.22 -11.33 4.45
CA LEU A 60 -10.21 -10.39 3.33
C LEU A 60 -11.53 -9.60 3.24
N LEU A 61 -12.68 -10.26 3.41
CA LEU A 61 -13.99 -9.61 3.40
C LEU A 61 -14.17 -8.65 4.57
N VAL A 62 -13.84 -9.10 5.78
CA VAL A 62 -13.95 -8.30 7.01
C VAL A 62 -12.98 -7.13 6.95
N SER A 63 -11.71 -7.35 6.64
CA SER A 63 -10.73 -6.26 6.54
C SER A 63 -11.12 -5.23 5.49
N THR A 64 -11.64 -5.65 4.32
CA THR A 64 -12.11 -4.71 3.29
C THR A 64 -13.31 -3.89 3.75
N THR A 65 -14.32 -4.55 4.30
CA THR A 65 -15.55 -3.88 4.75
C THR A 65 -15.28 -2.96 5.93
N THR A 66 -14.51 -3.44 6.92
CA THR A 66 -14.13 -2.67 8.10
C THR A 66 -13.21 -1.53 7.73
N SER A 67 -12.17 -1.76 6.91
CA SER A 67 -11.31 -0.69 6.43
C SER A 67 -12.16 0.36 5.73
N ALA A 68 -13.06 -0.04 4.83
CA ALA A 68 -13.89 0.92 4.13
C ALA A 68 -14.84 1.70 5.04
N GLY A 69 -15.45 1.04 6.01
CA GLY A 69 -16.26 1.70 7.03
C GLY A 69 -15.46 2.74 7.82
N MET A 70 -14.26 2.37 8.28
CA MET A 70 -13.38 3.27 9.04
C MET A 70 -12.92 4.47 8.21
N GLU A 71 -12.68 4.25 6.92
CA GLU A 71 -12.11 5.21 5.99
C GLU A 71 -13.19 6.19 5.48
N LEU A 72 -14.43 5.74 5.32
CA LEU A 72 -15.58 6.60 4.99
C LEU A 72 -16.07 7.40 6.20
N LEU A 73 -16.20 6.76 7.37
CA LEU A 73 -16.69 7.44 8.58
C LEU A 73 -15.63 8.37 9.19
N ARG A 74 -14.34 8.10 8.93
CA ARG A 74 -13.19 8.81 9.52
C ARG A 74 -13.41 9.17 11.01
N PRO A 75 -13.62 8.17 11.89
CA PRO A 75 -13.96 8.44 13.28
C PRO A 75 -12.82 9.11 14.04
N ILE A 76 -11.56 8.82 13.68
CA ILE A 76 -10.38 9.38 14.34
C ILE A 76 -10.29 10.91 14.17
N PRO A 77 -10.32 11.49 12.95
CA PRO A 77 -10.29 12.94 12.80
C PRO A 77 -11.53 13.61 13.39
N ILE A 78 -12.72 13.00 13.27
CA ILE A 78 -13.95 13.53 13.90
C ILE A 78 -13.80 13.59 15.42
N ALA A 79 -13.33 12.51 16.05
CA ALA A 79 -13.10 12.45 17.48
C ALA A 79 -12.04 13.47 17.92
N SER A 80 -10.94 13.61 17.16
CA SER A 80 -9.89 14.59 17.44
C SER A 80 -10.38 16.03 17.32
N ALA A 81 -11.26 16.31 16.34
CA ALA A 81 -11.87 17.62 16.16
C ALA A 81 -12.91 17.91 17.25
N ALA A 82 -13.71 16.92 17.66
CA ALA A 82 -14.64 17.06 18.76
C ALA A 82 -13.89 17.34 20.07
N LEU A 83 -12.87 16.54 20.40
CA LEU A 83 -12.05 16.71 21.59
C LEU A 83 -11.35 18.07 21.61
N ARG A 84 -10.88 18.54 20.45
CA ARG A 84 -10.33 19.88 20.28
C ARG A 84 -11.35 20.97 20.59
N THR A 85 -12.59 20.87 20.11
CA THR A 85 -13.62 21.88 20.39
C THR A 85 -13.91 21.98 21.89
N TYR A 86 -13.83 20.87 22.63
CA TYR A 86 -14.03 20.85 24.09
C TYR A 86 -12.83 21.38 24.90
N ILE A 87 -11.59 21.17 24.44
CA ILE A 87 -10.37 21.48 25.21
C ILE A 87 -9.69 22.79 24.75
N GLY A 88 -9.83 23.16 23.48
CA GLY A 88 -9.07 24.22 22.85
C GLY A 88 -9.68 25.62 22.99
N PRO A 89 -8.86 26.69 23.00
CA PRO A 89 -9.36 28.06 22.90
C PRO A 89 -10.01 28.28 21.52
N ASN A 90 -11.27 28.71 21.53
CA ASN A 90 -12.11 28.89 20.32
C ASN A 90 -12.28 30.37 19.94
N LEU A 91 -11.33 31.23 20.29
CA LEU A 91 -11.50 32.69 20.27
C LEU A 91 -11.28 33.32 18.87
N THR A 92 -10.53 32.68 17.96
CA THR A 92 -10.26 33.21 16.62
C THR A 92 -10.31 32.10 15.56
N GLU A 93 -10.75 32.39 14.34
CA GLU A 93 -10.86 31.39 13.25
C GLU A 93 -9.50 30.74 12.89
N LYS A 94 -8.41 31.51 12.99
CA LYS A 94 -7.03 30.97 12.86
C LYS A 94 -6.67 30.01 13.98
N GLU A 95 -7.05 30.31 15.22
CA GLU A 95 -6.80 29.42 16.35
C GLU A 95 -7.64 28.15 16.25
N ARG A 96 -8.84 28.22 15.64
CA ARG A 96 -9.71 27.07 15.32
C ARG A 96 -9.15 26.16 14.23
N ASN A 97 -8.29 26.70 13.35
CA ASN A 97 -7.71 25.95 12.22
C ASN A 97 -6.24 25.52 12.45
N LYS A 98 -5.58 25.92 13.54
CA LYS A 98 -4.20 25.49 13.88
C LYS A 98 -4.18 24.23 14.74
N SER A 99 -3.31 23.27 14.49
CA SER A 99 -3.20 22.11 15.40
C SER A 99 -2.77 22.57 16.81
N TYR A 100 -3.48 22.11 17.84
CA TYR A 100 -3.19 22.41 19.24
C TYR A 100 -2.92 21.11 20.00
N MET A 101 -1.75 20.99 20.63
CA MET A 101 -1.35 19.81 21.42
C MET A 101 -1.51 18.47 20.68
N GLY A 102 -1.29 18.44 19.36
CA GLY A 102 -1.45 17.24 18.52
C GLY A 102 -2.88 16.96 18.06
N LEU A 103 -3.88 17.71 18.54
CA LEU A 103 -5.25 17.67 18.05
C LEU A 103 -5.36 18.51 16.78
N ARG A 104 -5.78 17.88 15.68
CA ARG A 104 -5.92 18.54 14.38
C ARG A 104 -7.37 18.92 14.13
N PRO A 105 -7.63 20.07 13.49
CA PRO A 105 -8.97 20.43 13.04
C PRO A 105 -9.35 19.62 11.80
N LEU A 106 -10.65 19.55 11.50
CA LEU A 106 -11.15 18.88 10.29
C LEU A 106 -10.60 19.49 8.99
N CYS A 107 -10.22 20.77 9.03
CA CYS A 107 -9.65 21.50 7.90
C CYS A 107 -8.21 21.10 7.55
N ASP A 108 -7.50 20.39 8.43
CA ASP A 108 -6.13 19.89 8.18
C ASP A 108 -6.08 18.36 8.29
N PRO A 109 -6.48 17.65 7.21
CA PRO A 109 -6.51 16.19 7.19
C PRO A 109 -5.11 15.59 7.31
N LYS A 110 -5.00 14.46 8.04
CA LYS A 110 -3.76 13.68 8.10
C LYS A 110 -3.36 13.23 6.70
N GLU A 111 -2.06 13.27 6.43
CA GLU A 111 -1.45 12.71 5.22
C GLU A 111 -1.79 11.23 5.06
N PHE A 112 -1.95 10.79 3.81
CA PHE A 112 -2.28 9.40 3.51
C PHE A 112 -1.07 8.50 3.79
N GLU A 113 -1.26 7.50 4.66
CA GLU A 113 -0.21 6.54 5.03
C GLU A 113 -0.04 5.46 3.96
N HIS A 114 0.57 5.83 2.83
CA HIS A 114 0.76 4.95 1.68
C HIS A 114 1.37 3.59 2.04
N ALA A 115 2.32 3.55 2.98
CA ALA A 115 3.02 2.33 3.35
C ALA A 115 2.10 1.28 4.01
N ASP A 116 1.13 1.71 4.82
CA ASP A 116 0.27 0.80 5.58
C ASP A 116 -0.77 0.14 4.67
N TYR A 117 -1.51 0.95 3.90
CA TYR A 117 -2.48 0.43 2.94
C TYR A 117 -1.81 -0.43 1.86
N THR A 118 -0.63 -0.03 1.34
CA THR A 118 0.07 -0.83 0.34
C THR A 118 0.55 -2.16 0.93
N SER A 119 0.98 -2.19 2.20
CA SER A 119 1.39 -3.45 2.86
C SER A 119 0.21 -4.40 3.07
N GLN A 120 -0.98 -3.87 3.36
CA GLN A 120 -2.21 -4.69 3.41
C GLN A 120 -2.55 -5.23 2.02
N LEU A 121 -2.45 -4.42 0.95
CA LEU A 121 -2.67 -4.90 -0.42
C LEU A 121 -1.71 -6.04 -0.79
N VAL A 122 -0.45 -6.01 -0.35
CA VAL A 122 0.51 -7.12 -0.57
C VAL A 122 -0.03 -8.45 -0.02
N LEU A 123 -0.68 -8.42 1.15
CA LEU A 123 -1.31 -9.62 1.71
C LEU A 123 -2.47 -10.13 0.85
N TYR A 124 -3.28 -9.23 0.29
CA TYR A 124 -4.39 -9.60 -0.58
C TYR A 124 -3.88 -10.29 -1.85
N PHE A 125 -2.83 -9.74 -2.46
CA PHE A 125 -2.18 -10.36 -3.61
C PHE A 125 -1.54 -11.71 -3.27
N MET A 126 -0.93 -11.85 -2.10
CA MET A 126 -0.41 -13.14 -1.64
C MET A 126 -1.50 -14.20 -1.53
N CYS A 127 -2.60 -13.88 -0.85
CA CYS A 127 -3.75 -14.77 -0.74
C CYS A 127 -4.32 -15.10 -2.12
N LEU A 128 -4.43 -14.11 -3.01
CA LEU A 128 -4.89 -14.32 -4.38
C LEU A 128 -3.99 -15.30 -5.12
N PHE A 129 -2.66 -15.13 -5.11
CA PHE A 129 -1.76 -16.00 -5.85
C PHE A 129 -1.73 -17.44 -5.32
N VAL A 130 -1.75 -17.62 -4.00
CA VAL A 130 -1.72 -18.97 -3.40
C VAL A 130 -3.05 -19.68 -3.59
N PHE A 131 -4.16 -19.01 -3.28
CA PHE A 131 -5.47 -19.65 -3.29
C PHE A 131 -6.17 -19.64 -4.65
N ALA A 132 -5.68 -18.90 -5.65
CA ALA A 132 -6.25 -18.95 -7.01
C ALA A 132 -6.29 -20.37 -7.59
N VAL A 133 -5.28 -21.20 -7.28
CA VAL A 133 -5.21 -22.60 -7.75
C VAL A 133 -5.95 -23.56 -6.80
N ILE A 134 -5.99 -23.25 -5.50
CA ILE A 134 -6.57 -24.13 -4.47
C ILE A 134 -8.10 -24.01 -4.42
N SER A 135 -8.63 -22.79 -4.47
CA SER A 135 -10.05 -22.48 -4.38
C SER A 135 -10.43 -21.37 -5.36
N PRO A 136 -11.16 -21.68 -6.46
CA PRO A 136 -11.48 -20.71 -7.50
C PRO A 136 -12.49 -19.63 -7.06
N ILE A 137 -13.11 -19.78 -5.88
CA ILE A 137 -14.05 -18.80 -5.33
C ILE A 137 -13.32 -17.60 -4.73
N LEU A 138 -12.18 -17.83 -4.07
CA LEU A 138 -11.39 -16.78 -3.41
C LEU A 138 -10.96 -15.65 -4.37
N PRO A 139 -10.47 -15.90 -5.61
CA PRO A 139 -10.11 -14.80 -6.53
C PRO A 139 -11.32 -13.96 -6.94
N VAL A 140 -12.53 -14.53 -7.05
CA VAL A 140 -13.75 -13.77 -7.35
C VAL A 140 -14.08 -12.81 -6.22
N ILE A 141 -14.01 -13.29 -4.97
CA ILE A 141 -14.24 -12.47 -3.78
C ILE A 141 -13.16 -11.38 -3.67
N THR A 142 -11.90 -11.73 -3.91
CA THR A 142 -10.79 -10.77 -3.83
C THR A 142 -10.90 -9.71 -4.93
N ALA A 143 -11.36 -10.07 -6.13
CA ALA A 143 -11.64 -9.12 -7.21
C ALA A 143 -12.76 -8.14 -6.82
N PHE A 144 -13.83 -8.63 -6.19
CA PHE A 144 -14.88 -7.77 -5.63
C PHE A 144 -14.32 -6.81 -4.56
N CYS A 145 -13.48 -7.30 -3.65
CA CYS A 145 -12.81 -6.47 -2.65
C CYS A 145 -11.94 -5.37 -3.29
N PHE A 146 -11.17 -5.69 -4.34
CA PHE A 146 -10.36 -4.69 -5.06
C PHE A 146 -11.22 -3.65 -5.78
N ALA A 147 -12.33 -4.06 -6.40
CA ALA A 147 -13.26 -3.12 -7.03
C ALA A 147 -13.84 -2.13 -6.00
N PHE A 148 -14.26 -2.65 -4.84
CA PHE A 148 -14.79 -1.84 -3.76
C PHE A 148 -13.75 -0.88 -3.15
N MET A 149 -12.54 -1.37 -2.86
CA MET A 149 -11.43 -0.53 -2.40
C MET A 149 -11.06 0.53 -3.44
N GLY A 150 -11.03 0.19 -4.72
CA GLY A 150 -10.72 1.13 -5.81
C GLY A 150 -11.72 2.28 -5.89
N ALA A 151 -13.03 1.97 -5.79
CA ALA A 151 -14.08 2.99 -5.77
C ALA A 151 -13.95 3.90 -4.54
N MET A 152 -13.69 3.32 -3.37
CA MET A 152 -13.56 4.06 -2.12
C MET A 152 -12.35 5.00 -2.12
N PHE A 153 -11.14 4.48 -2.39
CA PHE A 153 -9.93 5.30 -2.40
C PHE A 153 -9.99 6.40 -3.45
N ARG A 154 -10.63 6.15 -4.61
CA ARG A 154 -10.85 7.19 -5.62
C ARG A 154 -11.62 8.38 -5.06
N GLN A 155 -12.71 8.12 -4.32
CA GLN A 155 -13.51 9.20 -3.72
C GLN A 155 -12.71 9.99 -2.70
N GLN A 156 -11.89 9.32 -1.89
CA GLN A 156 -11.12 9.99 -0.85
C GLN A 156 -9.93 10.78 -1.37
N PHE A 157 -9.22 10.29 -2.37
CA PHE A 157 -8.12 11.05 -2.98
C PHE A 157 -8.60 12.33 -3.67
N ILE A 158 -9.85 12.36 -4.14
CA ILE A 158 -10.44 13.56 -4.75
C ILE A 158 -10.87 14.58 -3.69
N HIS A 159 -11.54 14.13 -2.62
CA HIS A 159 -12.24 15.04 -1.71
C HIS A 159 -11.53 15.34 -0.39
N ILE A 160 -10.61 14.46 0.05
CA ILE A 160 -10.16 14.44 1.44
C ILE A 160 -8.65 14.63 1.56
N TYR A 161 -7.87 13.87 0.79
CA TYR A 161 -6.42 13.82 1.01
C TYR A 161 -5.69 14.95 0.28
N PRO A 162 -4.80 15.68 0.98
CA PRO A 162 -4.01 16.73 0.34
C PRO A 162 -2.95 16.11 -0.57
N LYS A 163 -2.56 16.83 -1.62
CA LYS A 163 -1.50 16.39 -2.53
C LYS A 163 -0.15 16.45 -1.80
N PHE A 164 0.50 15.30 -1.63
CA PHE A 164 1.83 15.20 -1.05
C PHE A 164 2.91 15.45 -2.12
N PRO A 165 4.10 15.99 -1.77
CA PRO A 165 5.22 16.13 -2.70
C PRO A 165 5.53 14.82 -3.43
N ASP A 166 5.74 14.95 -4.75
CA ASP A 166 5.88 13.79 -5.63
C ASP A 166 7.11 12.95 -5.26
N SER A 167 6.87 11.66 -5.01
CA SER A 167 7.90 10.67 -4.70
C SER A 167 8.59 10.14 -5.96
N GLY A 168 8.12 10.53 -7.15
CA GLY A 168 8.65 10.11 -8.45
C GLY A 168 8.44 8.61 -8.71
N GLY A 169 7.35 8.03 -8.19
CA GLY A 169 7.02 6.62 -8.42
C GLY A 169 7.90 5.59 -7.69
N LYS A 170 8.75 5.99 -6.74
CA LYS A 170 9.63 5.05 -6.00
C LYS A 170 8.87 3.94 -5.27
N LEU A 171 7.69 4.24 -4.73
CA LEU A 171 6.84 3.26 -4.05
C LEU A 171 6.35 2.16 -5.02
N TRP A 172 5.98 2.56 -6.24
CA TRP A 172 5.52 1.64 -7.28
C TRP A 172 6.59 0.63 -7.68
N ALA A 173 7.84 1.09 -7.85
CA ALA A 173 8.95 0.19 -8.18
C ALA A 173 9.16 -0.89 -7.11
N ASN A 174 9.12 -0.52 -5.84
CA ASN A 174 9.23 -1.47 -4.73
C ASN A 174 8.02 -2.41 -4.67
N PHE A 175 6.81 -1.89 -4.92
CA PHE A 175 5.59 -2.69 -4.91
C PHE A 175 5.65 -3.83 -5.95
N ILE A 176 6.05 -3.54 -7.19
CA ILE A 176 6.16 -4.58 -8.23
C ILE A 176 7.23 -5.62 -7.90
N GLN A 177 8.36 -5.23 -7.31
CA GLN A 177 9.38 -6.21 -6.86
C GLN A 177 8.85 -7.16 -5.80
N ILE A 178 8.06 -6.64 -4.85
CA ILE A 178 7.40 -7.45 -3.83
C ILE A 178 6.36 -8.36 -4.48
N MET A 179 5.54 -7.87 -5.41
CA MET A 179 4.54 -8.68 -6.14
C MET A 179 5.17 -9.85 -6.90
N LEU A 180 6.30 -9.64 -7.57
CA LEU A 180 7.03 -10.72 -8.24
C LEU A 180 7.57 -11.75 -7.23
N SER A 181 8.05 -11.28 -6.08
CA SER A 181 8.49 -12.16 -4.99
C SER A 181 7.31 -12.95 -4.39
N CYS A 182 6.14 -12.31 -4.26
CA CYS A 182 4.89 -12.94 -3.83
C CYS A 182 4.47 -14.08 -4.76
N MET A 183 4.49 -13.82 -6.06
CA MET A 183 4.16 -14.81 -7.08
C MET A 183 5.12 -16.00 -7.03
N PHE A 184 6.43 -15.76 -6.86
CA PHE A 184 7.41 -16.82 -6.71
C PHE A 184 7.17 -17.68 -5.45
N ILE A 185 6.92 -17.03 -4.31
CA ILE A 185 6.59 -17.72 -3.06
C ILE A 185 5.34 -18.59 -3.23
N ALA A 186 4.29 -18.07 -3.86
CA ALA A 186 3.06 -18.81 -4.11
C ALA A 186 3.30 -20.05 -4.99
N GLN A 187 4.11 -19.94 -6.04
CA GLN A 187 4.49 -21.08 -6.87
C GLN A 187 5.24 -22.14 -6.05
N VAL A 188 6.15 -21.75 -5.17
CA VAL A 188 6.88 -22.67 -4.28
C VAL A 188 5.92 -23.37 -3.32
N THR A 189 4.97 -22.64 -2.74
CA THR A 189 3.94 -23.22 -1.87
C THR A 189 3.07 -24.23 -2.60
N ILE A 190 2.62 -23.92 -3.81
CA ILE A 190 1.78 -24.82 -4.63
C ILE A 190 2.59 -26.05 -5.08
N PHE A 191 3.84 -25.87 -5.49
CA PHE A 191 4.73 -26.98 -5.83
C PHE A 191 4.92 -27.93 -4.65
N GLY A 192 5.15 -27.39 -3.44
CA GLY A 192 5.19 -28.17 -2.22
C GLY A 192 3.89 -28.95 -2.00
N LEU A 193 2.74 -28.27 -2.05
CA LEU A 193 1.43 -28.89 -1.82
C LEU A 193 1.12 -30.02 -2.82
N LEU A 194 1.45 -29.84 -4.09
CA LEU A 194 1.27 -30.87 -5.13
C LEU A 194 2.21 -32.06 -4.96
N GLY A 195 3.43 -31.81 -4.47
CA GLY A 195 4.38 -32.85 -4.06
C GLY A 195 3.80 -33.76 -2.98
N LEU A 196 3.15 -33.16 -1.98
CA LEU A 196 2.56 -33.89 -0.86
C LEU A 196 1.31 -34.70 -1.29
N LYS A 197 0.46 -34.16 -2.16
CA LYS A 197 -0.77 -34.84 -2.63
C LYS A 197 -0.54 -35.96 -3.67
N LYS A 198 0.70 -36.48 -3.81
CA LYS A 198 1.08 -37.50 -4.82
C LYS A 198 0.69 -37.12 -6.26
N GLY A 199 0.62 -35.81 -6.55
CA GLY A 199 0.32 -35.24 -7.87
C GLY A 199 1.51 -35.31 -8.84
N VAL A 200 2.25 -36.42 -8.86
CA VAL A 200 3.54 -36.58 -9.57
C VAL A 200 3.48 -36.30 -11.08
N LYS A 201 2.31 -36.45 -11.70
CA LYS A 201 2.12 -36.17 -13.13
C LYS A 201 2.14 -34.67 -13.47
N GLN A 202 1.81 -33.79 -12.52
CA GLN A 202 1.66 -32.34 -12.74
C GLN A 202 2.90 -31.53 -12.35
N LEU A 203 3.73 -32.07 -11.46
CA LEU A 203 5.00 -31.48 -11.03
C LEU A 203 5.96 -31.07 -12.16
N PRO A 204 6.20 -31.88 -13.23
CA PRO A 204 7.13 -31.49 -14.28
C PRO A 204 6.67 -30.25 -15.06
N LEU A 205 5.37 -29.94 -15.07
CA LEU A 205 4.83 -28.74 -15.73
C LEU A 205 5.04 -27.47 -14.87
N TYR A 206 5.21 -27.60 -13.55
CA TYR A 206 5.44 -26.46 -12.65
C TYR A 206 6.89 -25.96 -12.69
N ILE A 207 7.85 -26.84 -12.96
CA ILE A 207 9.28 -26.49 -13.05
C ILE A 207 9.55 -25.39 -14.10
N PRO A 208 9.10 -25.50 -15.37
CA PRO A 208 9.30 -24.44 -16.35
C PRO A 208 8.59 -23.13 -15.96
N LEU A 209 7.43 -23.21 -15.31
CA LEU A 209 6.70 -22.02 -14.83
C LEU A 209 7.51 -21.22 -13.80
N MET A 210 8.16 -21.91 -12.85
CA MET A 210 9.07 -21.29 -11.90
C MET A 210 10.28 -20.66 -12.59
N CYS A 211 10.91 -21.37 -13.54
CA CYS A 211 12.04 -20.84 -14.29
C CYS A 211 11.68 -19.57 -15.05
N ILE A 212 10.54 -19.55 -15.75
CA ILE A 212 10.05 -18.37 -16.47
C ILE A 212 9.84 -17.21 -15.51
N THR A 213 9.28 -17.45 -14.33
CA THR A 213 9.03 -16.41 -13.32
C THR A 213 10.33 -15.79 -12.79
N VAL A 214 11.36 -16.61 -12.56
CA VAL A 214 12.68 -16.12 -12.14
C VAL A 214 13.35 -15.32 -13.26
N LEU A 215 13.33 -15.83 -14.49
CA LEU A 215 13.88 -15.11 -15.65
C LEU A 215 13.18 -13.77 -15.88
N PHE A 216 11.86 -13.74 -15.74
CA PHE A 216 11.07 -12.52 -15.85
C PHE A 216 11.41 -11.51 -14.77
N ASN A 217 11.59 -11.95 -13.52
CA ASN A 217 12.03 -11.08 -12.42
C ASN A 217 13.42 -10.47 -12.71
N LEU A 218 14.37 -11.29 -13.16
CA LEU A 218 15.70 -10.80 -13.55
C LEU A 218 15.63 -9.80 -14.72
N TYR A 219 14.80 -10.08 -15.72
CA TYR A 219 14.59 -9.20 -16.87
C TYR A 219 14.03 -7.84 -16.45
N ILE A 220 12.94 -7.81 -15.67
CA ILE A 220 12.35 -6.54 -15.20
C ILE A 220 13.34 -5.77 -14.33
N ARG A 221 14.10 -6.47 -13.47
CA ARG A 221 15.08 -5.83 -12.59
C ARG A 221 16.20 -5.15 -13.35
N GLN A 222 16.67 -5.76 -14.44
CA GLN A 222 17.75 -5.19 -15.24
C GLN A 222 17.26 -4.06 -16.15
N ASN A 223 16.15 -4.25 -16.87
CA ASN A 223 15.69 -3.28 -17.87
C ASN A 223 14.87 -2.13 -17.29
N HIS A 224 13.89 -2.41 -16.43
CA HIS A 224 12.93 -1.39 -16.01
C HIS A 224 13.33 -0.69 -14.71
N PHE A 225 13.69 -1.45 -13.67
CA PHE A 225 14.00 -0.84 -12.36
C PHE A 225 15.33 -0.09 -12.33
N ARG A 226 16.31 -0.49 -13.16
CA ARG A 226 17.57 0.24 -13.27
C ARG A 226 17.36 1.60 -13.93
N VAL A 227 16.56 1.67 -15.00
CA VAL A 227 16.28 2.91 -15.73
C VAL A 227 15.40 3.84 -14.89
N ALA A 228 14.35 3.31 -14.25
CA ALA A 228 13.44 4.11 -13.42
C ALA A 228 14.09 4.71 -12.17
N ARG A 229 15.28 4.25 -11.78
CA ARG A 229 16.01 4.77 -10.61
C ARG A 229 16.69 6.11 -10.88
N TYR A 230 17.02 6.40 -12.14
CA TYR A 230 17.79 7.58 -12.52
C TYR A 230 16.98 8.42 -13.50
N LEU A 231 16.99 9.74 -13.30
CA LEU A 231 16.40 10.66 -14.25
C LEU A 231 17.32 10.76 -15.47
N PRO A 232 16.85 10.47 -16.70
CA PRO A 232 17.70 10.50 -17.88
C PRO A 232 18.12 11.94 -18.21
N THR A 233 19.42 12.15 -18.41
CA THR A 233 20.01 13.46 -18.71
C THR A 233 19.39 14.16 -19.92
N ARG A 234 18.92 13.40 -20.91
CA ARG A 234 18.23 13.94 -22.08
C ARG A 234 16.92 14.65 -21.71
N GLU A 235 16.18 14.13 -20.74
CA GLU A 235 14.94 14.78 -20.27
C GLU A 235 15.27 15.97 -19.38
N CYS A 236 16.36 15.90 -18.58
CA CYS A 236 16.87 17.07 -17.86
C CYS A 236 17.22 18.21 -18.82
N LEU A 237 17.96 17.93 -19.89
CA LEU A 237 18.35 18.94 -20.87
C LEU A 237 17.14 19.60 -21.54
N LYS A 238 16.11 18.80 -21.91
CA LYS A 238 14.87 19.35 -22.47
C LYS A 238 14.14 20.25 -21.48
N ALA A 239 14.05 19.81 -20.22
CA ALA A 239 13.40 20.58 -19.16
C ALA A 239 14.17 21.87 -18.83
N ASP A 240 15.50 21.82 -18.87
CA ASP A 240 16.37 22.98 -18.62
C ASP A 240 16.30 23.99 -19.77
N LEU A 241 16.27 23.53 -21.02
CA LEU A 241 16.11 24.41 -22.20
C LEU A 241 14.73 25.09 -22.26
N ALA A 242 13.69 24.42 -21.74
CA ALA A 242 12.34 24.97 -21.68
C ALA A 242 12.14 25.94 -20.50
N ARG A 243 13.06 25.99 -19.54
CA ARG A 243 12.99 26.88 -18.38
C ARG A 243 13.75 28.18 -18.62
N ASP A 244 13.10 29.29 -18.27
CA ASP A 244 13.79 30.57 -18.15
C ASP A 244 14.55 30.59 -16.81
N PHE A 245 15.88 30.70 -16.86
CA PHE A 245 16.75 30.55 -15.69
C PHE A 245 16.64 31.76 -14.75
N SER A 246 15.61 31.81 -13.91
CA SER A 246 15.54 32.74 -12.78
C SER A 246 16.09 32.07 -11.52
N THR A 247 17.26 32.51 -11.05
CA THR A 247 17.94 31.98 -9.84
C THR A 247 17.22 32.33 -8.52
N ILE A 248 16.01 32.88 -8.59
CA ILE A 248 15.26 33.44 -7.46
C ILE A 248 14.64 32.31 -6.62
N PHE A 249 14.26 31.19 -7.24
CA PHE A 249 13.59 30.07 -6.55
C PHE A 249 14.49 29.31 -5.56
N GLU A 250 15.78 29.19 -5.84
CA GLU A 250 16.68 28.38 -5.00
C GLU A 250 17.15 29.10 -3.73
N ARG A 251 17.13 30.44 -3.74
CA ARG A 251 17.64 31.27 -2.65
C ARG A 251 16.61 31.34 -1.51
N GLY A 252 16.64 30.33 -0.62
CA GLY A 252 15.79 30.26 0.57
C GLY A 252 14.86 29.04 0.65
N ALA A 253 14.77 28.23 -0.41
CA ALA A 253 13.88 27.07 -0.48
C ALA A 253 14.19 25.99 0.57
N TYR A 254 15.48 25.73 0.81
CA TYR A 254 15.96 24.69 1.72
C TYR A 254 16.38 25.24 3.10
N VAL A 255 15.81 26.39 3.50
CA VAL A 255 16.00 26.92 4.85
C VAL A 255 15.05 26.20 5.81
N GLN A 256 15.60 25.77 6.95
CA GLN A 256 14.82 25.11 7.99
C GLN A 256 13.61 25.99 8.37
N PRO A 257 12.38 25.44 8.48
CA PRO A 257 11.18 26.23 8.74
C PRO A 257 11.27 27.10 10.01
N GLN A 258 12.03 26.66 11.01
CA GLN A 258 12.28 27.41 12.24
C GLN A 258 13.20 28.62 12.08
N LEU A 259 13.97 28.70 10.99
CA LEU A 259 15.00 29.71 10.74
C LEU A 259 14.57 30.78 9.70
N LYS A 260 13.36 30.66 9.13
CA LYS A 260 12.83 31.67 8.20
C LYS A 260 12.47 32.93 8.97
N ALA A 261 13.02 34.08 8.55
CA ALA A 261 12.82 35.39 9.18
C ALA A 261 11.35 35.83 9.17
N ASP A 262 10.63 35.42 8.13
CA ASP A 262 9.18 35.54 8.02
C ASP A 262 8.48 34.47 8.85
N LYS A 263 8.39 34.72 10.15
CA LYS A 263 7.27 34.19 10.94
C LYS A 263 6.02 35.00 10.56
N GLU A 264 5.65 34.94 9.28
CA GLU A 264 4.45 35.58 8.78
C GLU A 264 3.28 35.10 9.62
N VAL A 265 2.68 36.05 10.34
CA VAL A 265 1.29 35.94 10.77
C VAL A 265 0.50 35.84 9.48
N GLN A 266 0.25 34.62 9.01
CA GLN A 266 -0.55 34.35 7.80
C GLN A 266 -1.76 35.29 7.80
N PRO A 267 -2.02 36.13 6.78
CA PRO A 267 -3.15 37.05 6.78
C PRO A 267 -4.51 36.30 6.81
N ASP A 268 -5.53 36.93 7.39
CA ASP A 268 -6.83 36.35 7.82
C ASP A 268 -7.76 35.79 6.74
N SER A 269 -7.37 35.76 5.47
CA SER A 269 -8.23 35.28 4.39
C SER A 269 -7.82 33.89 3.92
N CYS A 270 -8.61 32.88 4.30
CA CYS A 270 -8.72 31.65 3.53
C CYS A 270 -9.32 32.04 2.17
N PRO A 271 -8.71 31.77 1.01
CA PRO A 271 -9.45 31.87 -0.24
C PRO A 271 -10.49 30.75 -0.20
N SER A 272 -11.74 31.13 0.05
CA SER A 272 -12.87 30.37 -0.45
C SER A 272 -12.59 30.07 -1.92
N THR A 273 -12.81 28.83 -2.33
CA THR A 273 -12.78 28.43 -3.73
C THR A 273 -13.80 29.24 -4.52
N GLN A 274 -13.39 30.43 -4.98
CA GLN A 274 -13.89 31.15 -6.12
C GLN A 274 -12.66 31.64 -6.87
N GLY A 275 -11.98 30.70 -7.52
CA GLY A 275 -11.08 31.04 -8.60
C GLY A 275 -11.92 31.62 -9.72
N ASN A 276 -11.95 32.95 -9.82
CA ASN A 276 -12.03 33.57 -11.13
C ASN A 276 -10.83 33.02 -11.91
N MET A 277 -11.10 32.23 -12.95
CA MET A 277 -10.15 32.00 -14.02
C MET A 277 -9.69 33.37 -14.51
N THR A 278 -8.46 33.74 -14.18
CA THR A 278 -7.72 34.75 -14.93
C THR A 278 -7.18 34.07 -16.18
N ASP A 279 -7.48 34.65 -17.33
CA ASP A 279 -7.32 34.17 -18.71
C ASP A 279 -5.87 33.89 -19.19
N GLU A 280 -4.95 33.44 -18.33
CA GLU A 280 -3.56 33.13 -18.73
C GLU A 280 -3.20 31.62 -18.71
N GLU A 281 -4.07 30.74 -18.19
CA GLU A 281 -3.85 29.28 -18.25
C GLU A 281 -4.56 28.57 -19.44
N GLN A 282 -5.08 29.31 -20.42
CA GLN A 282 -5.63 28.72 -21.65
C GLN A 282 -4.60 28.46 -22.77
N PHE A 283 -3.32 28.85 -22.62
CA PHE A 283 -2.36 28.76 -23.73
C PHE A 283 -1.42 27.54 -23.74
N ILE A 284 -1.52 26.60 -22.80
CA ILE A 284 -0.64 25.39 -22.79
C ILE A 284 -1.42 24.08 -22.98
N LEU A 285 -2.72 24.14 -23.28
CA LEU A 285 -3.50 22.97 -23.69
C LEU A 285 -4.34 23.26 -24.93
N HIS A 286 -3.64 23.62 -26.01
CA HIS A 286 -4.14 23.39 -27.37
C HIS A 286 -3.04 22.90 -28.30
#